data_AF-A0A9Y2JNZ2-F1
#
_entry.id   AF-A0A9Y2JNZ2-F1
#
_cell.length_a   1.000
_cell.length_b   1.000
_cell.length_c   1.000
_cell.angle_alpha   90.00
_cell.angle_beta   90.00
_cell.angle_gamma   90.00
#
_symmetry.space_group_name_H-M   'P 1'
#
loop_
_entity.id
_entity.type
_entity.pdbx_description
1 polymer ?
#
loop_
_entity_poly.entity_id
_entity_poly.type
_entity_poly.pdbx_seq_one_letter_code
_entity_poly.pdbx_strand_id
1 'polypeptide(L)' 'MPHSYVRLTDDRALPPATQDLMIAEADRLTPDSSFAVHSLPGGHSPFPTRPAELAELLGRIAKQA' A
#
# COMPACT_ATOMS: atom_id res chain seq x y z
N MET A 1 5.35 15.68 0.81
CA MET A 1 4.89 15.10 -0.47
C MET A 1 3.84 14.06 -0.13
N PRO A 2 2.65 14.08 -0.76
CA PRO A 2 1.66 13.02 -0.58
C PRO A 2 2.27 11.66 -0.93
N HIS A 3 2.01 10.65 -0.11
CA HIS A 3 2.49 9.30 -0.34
C HIS A 3 1.46 8.26 0.10
N SER A 4 1.43 7.15 -0.62
CA SER A 4 0.48 6.07 -0.41
C SER A 4 1.20 4.76 -0.14
N TYR A 5 0.60 3.90 0.67
CA TYR A 5 1.03 2.52 0.88
C TYR A 5 -0.03 1.58 0.29
N VAL A 6 0.37 0.64 -0.56
CA VAL A 6 -0.52 -0.40 -1.08
C VAL A 6 -0.25 -1.69 -0.31
N ARG A 7 -1.15 -2.01 0.62
CA ARG A 7 -1.11 -3.23 1.44
C ARG A 7 -1.59 -4.43 0.64
N LEU A 8 -0.87 -5.55 0.73
CA LEU A 8 -1.23 -6.82 0.10
C LEU A 8 -1.62 -7.84 1.17
N THR A 9 -2.90 -8.24 1.19
CA THR A 9 -3.47 -8.94 2.36
C THR A 9 -3.04 -10.39 2.49
N ASP A 10 -2.55 -11.00 1.41
CA ASP A 10 -2.09 -12.40 1.40
C ASP A 10 -0.58 -12.51 1.14
N ASP A 11 0.15 -11.41 1.36
CA ASP A 11 1.60 -11.38 1.21
C ASP A 11 2.28 -12.28 2.26
N ARG A 12 3.21 -13.11 1.79
CA ARG A 12 4.02 -14.02 2.61
C ARG A 12 5.48 -13.59 2.70
N ALA A 13 5.94 -12.74 1.78
CA ALA A 13 7.28 -12.15 1.84
C ALA A 13 7.30 -10.98 2.83
N LEU A 14 6.23 -10.19 2.85
CA LEU A 14 6.00 -9.12 3.80
C LEU A 14 4.60 -9.28 4.42
N PRO A 15 4.43 -10.12 5.46
CA PRO A 15 3.11 -10.39 6.04
C PRO A 15 2.35 -9.13 6.47
N PRO A 16 1.00 -9.13 6.51
CA PRO A 16 0.21 -7.95 6.87
C PRO A 16 0.65 -7.28 8.18
N ALA A 17 0.97 -8.06 9.22
CA ALA A 17 1.47 -7.52 10.49
C ALA A 17 2.79 -6.75 10.34
N THR A 18 3.68 -7.19 9.43
CA THR A 18 4.94 -6.48 9.13
C THR A 18 4.67 -5.21 8.34
N GLN A 19 3.75 -5.24 7.37
CA GLN A 19 3.32 -4.04 6.63
C GLN A 19 2.72 -3.01 7.60
N ASP A 20 1.87 -3.46 8.53
CA ASP A 20 1.24 -2.60 9.55
C ASP A 20 2.26 -1.94 10.47
N LEU A 21 3.28 -2.68 10.88
CA LEU A 21 4.40 -2.12 11.66
C LEU A 21 5.17 -1.06 10.88
N MET A 22 5.48 -1.32 9.60
CA MET A 22 6.18 -0.35 8.74
C MET A 22 5.38 0.94 8.57
N ILE A 23 4.07 0.84 8.33
CA ILE A 23 3.18 1.99 8.20
C ILE A 23 3.16 2.76 9.52
N ALA A 24 2.90 2.09 10.64
CA ALA A 24 2.78 2.74 11.94
C ALA A 24 4.06 3.46 12.36
N GLU A 25 5.24 2.86 12.12
CA GLU A 25 6.50 3.51 12.48
C GLU A 25 6.86 4.67 11.56
N ALA A 26 6.56 4.58 10.27
CA ALA A 26 6.72 5.70 9.37
C ALA A 26 5.81 6.86 9.77
N ASP A 27 4.52 6.60 9.99
CA ASP A 27 3.53 7.62 10.37
C ASP A 27 3.89 8.30 11.70
N ARG A 28 4.44 7.54 12.66
CA ARG A 28 4.93 8.10 13.94
C ARG A 28 6.10 9.05 13.75
N LEU A 29 6.97 8.78 12.78
CA LEU A 29 8.12 9.63 12.47
C LEU A 29 7.74 10.84 11.59
N THR A 30 6.65 10.75 10.83
CA THR A 30 6.14 11.82 9.97
C THR A 30 4.67 12.13 10.24
N PRO A 31 4.33 12.67 11.42
CA PRO A 31 2.93 12.88 11.82
C PRO A 31 2.17 13.87 10.93
N ASP A 32 2.87 14.83 10.32
CA ASP A 32 2.27 15.81 9.39
C ASP A 32 2.17 15.26 7.95
N SER A 33 2.61 14.02 7.72
CA SER A 33 2.64 13.38 6.40
C SER A 33 2.52 11.86 6.57
N SER A 34 1.37 11.38 7.03
CA SER A 34 1.07 9.96 7.16
C SER A 34 0.71 9.30 5.82
N PHE A 35 0.85 7.97 5.74
CA PHE A 35 0.46 7.20 4.56
C PHE A 35 -1.05 7.23 4.31
N ALA A 36 -1.44 7.49 3.06
CA ALA A 36 -2.73 7.04 2.55
C ALA A 36 -2.66 5.53 2.26
N VAL A 37 -3.28 4.70 3.12
CA VAL A 37 -3.22 3.25 2.99
C VAL A 37 -4.36 2.72 2.12
N HIS A 38 -4.01 1.93 1.11
CA HIS A 38 -4.94 1.20 0.24
C HIS A 38 -4.66 -0.29 0.36
N SER A 39 -5.63 -1.17 0.10
CA SER A 39 -5.43 -2.63 0.16
C SER A 39 -5.85 -3.32 -1.13
N LEU A 40 -5.09 -4.34 -1.53
CA LEU A 40 -5.44 -5.31 -2.55
C LEU A 40 -5.26 -6.73 -1.98
N PRO A 41 -6.12 -7.70 -2.35
CA PRO A 41 -5.86 -9.08 -1.99
C PRO A 41 -4.72 -9.67 -2.83
N GLY A 42 -4.14 -10.79 -2.38
CA GLY A 42 -3.07 -11.48 -3.10
C GLY A 42 -1.69 -11.34 -2.46
N GLY A 43 -0.74 -12.09 -3.02
CA GLY A 43 0.65 -12.15 -2.53
C GLY A 43 1.50 -10.94 -2.95
N HIS A 44 2.79 -11.00 -2.65
CA HIS A 44 3.74 -9.87 -2.69
C HIS A 44 3.75 -8.99 -3.94
N SER A 45 3.38 -9.52 -5.11
CA SER A 45 3.45 -8.75 -6.36
C SER A 45 2.13 -8.80 -7.13
N PRO A 46 1.37 -7.68 -7.15
CA PRO A 46 0.15 -7.55 -7.93
C PRO A 46 0.44 -7.26 -9.40
N PHE A 47 1.67 -6.87 -9.76
CA PHE A 47 2.05 -6.61 -11.16
C PHE A 47 1.80 -7.81 -12.09
N PRO A 48 2.25 -9.04 -11.78
CA PRO A 48 1.94 -10.21 -12.60
C PRO A 48 0.59 -10.86 -12.28
N THR A 49 0.10 -10.75 -11.04
CA THR A 49 -1.08 -11.51 -10.60
C THR A 49 -2.40 -10.76 -10.76
N ARG A 50 -2.38 -9.42 -10.68
CA ARG A 50 -3.56 -8.54 -10.70
C ARG A 50 -3.29 -7.20 -11.41
N PRO A 51 -2.72 -7.20 -12.63
CA PRO A 51 -2.27 -5.97 -13.29
C PRO A 51 -3.39 -4.94 -13.51
N ALA A 52 -4.59 -5.38 -13.87
CA ALA A 52 -5.72 -4.48 -14.12
C ALA A 52 -6.18 -3.77 -12.84
N GLU A 53 -6.31 -4.49 -11.73
CA GLU A 53 -6.74 -3.94 -10.45
C GLU A 53 -5.69 -3.01 -9.84
N LEU A 54 -4.40 -3.36 -10.01
CA LEU A 54 -3.30 -2.49 -9.65
C LEU A 54 -3.34 -1.18 -10.46
N ALA A 55 -3.52 -1.27 -11.78
CA ALA A 55 -3.60 -0.09 -12.65
C ALA A 55 -4.79 0.81 -12.28
N GLU A 56 -5.95 0.21 -11.99
CA GLU A 56 -7.13 0.95 -11.55
C GLU A 56 -6.89 1.66 -10.20
N LEU A 57 -6.29 0.96 -9.23
CA LEU A 57 -5.95 1.55 -7.93
C LEU A 57 -4.97 2.73 -8.09
N LEU A 58 -3.89 2.55 -8.85
CA LEU A 58 -2.92 3.61 -9.13
C LEU A 58 -3.57 4.79 -9.85
N GLY A 59 -4.48 4.52 -10.80
CA GLY A 59 -5.24 5.56 -11.49
C GLY A 59 -6.19 6.35 -10.57
N ARG A 60 -6.72 5.73 -9.51
CA ARG A 60 -7.48 6.44 -8.47
C ARG A 60 -6.56 7.28 -7.58
N ILE A 61 -5.45 6.71 -7.10
CA ILE A 61 -4.47 7.42 -6.26
C ILE A 61 -3.95 8.67 -6.96
N ALA A 62 -3.57 8.55 -8.24
CA ALA A 62 -3.04 9.67 -9.02
C ALA A 62 -4.04 10.84 -9.19
N LYS A 63 -5.35 10.58 -9.07
CA LYS A 63 -6.41 11.61 -9.16
C LYS A 63 -6.76 12.22 -7.79
N GLN A 64 -6.27 11.63 -6.70
CA GLN A 64 -6.49 12.11 -5.33
C GLN A 64 -5.37 13.03 -4.83
N ALA A 65 -4.22 13.03 -5.53
CA ALA A 65 -3.05 13.84 -5.22
C ALA A 65 -3.13 15.26 -5.78
#